data_AF-A0A0D2BPJ0-F1
#
_entry.id   AF-A0A0D2BPJ0-F1
#
_cell.length_a   1.000
_cell.length_b   1.000
_cell.length_c   1.000
_cell.angle_alpha   90.00
_cell.angle_beta   90.00
_cell.angle_gamma   90.00
#
_symmetry.space_group_name_H-M   'P 1'
#
loop_
_entity.id
_entity.type
_entity.pdbx_description
1 polymer ?
#
loop_
_entity_poly.entity_id
_entity_poly.type
_entity_poly.pdbx_seq_one_letter_code
_entity_poly.pdbx_strand_id
1 'polypeptide(L)'
;MYTLKTLSVLAVAAGVAVAAPTPTEEGTGLAKRWYHGYHWWSTGDGSTSLVIPQGWTPGQAAPTEAPTTTVVTVVTEVAGSPPAAAAPASSSPAPAPAAPATPVASSSSPAPTIGSSSGDYMDVVSKWRSAGGLPALSRDSTLEANALKTSTDSVGGLKHELNPGTMAQVLAPGSPSNFEEVYVGGWLCEIPTLPGLDGICSTASQGWSYDGQTGHATILTSTSYSKIGCAIASNTNVWSCG
;
A
#
# COMPACT_ATOMS: atom_id res chain seq x y z
N MET A 1 -38.97 49.39 31.61
CA MET A 1 -38.71 49.60 30.17
C MET A 1 -37.28 49.16 29.90
N TYR A 2 -37.07 47.98 29.34
CA TYR A 2 -35.74 47.47 28.98
C TYR A 2 -35.75 47.08 27.50
N THR A 3 -34.86 47.72 26.76
CA THR A 3 -34.71 47.62 25.29
C THR A 3 -33.77 46.46 24.96
N LEU A 4 -34.28 45.44 24.27
CA LEU A 4 -33.48 44.35 23.71
C LEU A 4 -32.99 44.77 22.31
N LYS A 5 -31.68 44.88 22.13
CA LYS A 5 -31.01 45.13 20.85
C LYS A 5 -30.69 43.79 20.19
N THR A 6 -31.35 43.51 19.07
CA THR A 6 -31.08 42.39 18.17
C THR A 6 -29.78 42.66 17.40
N LEU A 7 -28.83 41.72 17.46
CA LEU A 7 -27.67 41.67 16.57
C LEU A 7 -27.84 40.47 15.64
N SER A 8 -28.11 40.76 14.37
CA SER A 8 -28.05 39.80 13.27
C SER A 8 -26.60 39.57 12.87
N VAL A 9 -26.15 38.32 12.86
CA VAL A 9 -24.88 37.91 12.25
C VAL A 9 -25.23 37.06 11.03
N LEU A 10 -24.97 37.60 9.83
CA LEU A 10 -24.95 36.82 8.59
C LEU A 10 -23.69 35.96 8.59
N ALA A 11 -23.84 34.64 8.57
CA ALA A 11 -22.75 33.70 8.29
C ALA A 11 -22.75 33.36 6.80
N VAL A 12 -21.61 33.62 6.15
CA VAL A 12 -21.31 33.23 4.76
C VAL A 12 -21.05 31.72 4.73
N ALA A 13 -21.86 30.98 3.99
CA ALA A 13 -21.62 29.56 3.73
C ALA A 13 -20.57 29.42 2.62
N ALA A 14 -19.33 29.09 3.01
CA ALA A 14 -18.32 28.60 2.08
C ALA A 14 -18.61 27.13 1.76
N GLY A 15 -18.73 26.82 0.47
CA GLY A 15 -18.98 25.46 -0.02
C GLY A 15 -17.82 24.53 0.31
N VAL A 16 -18.09 23.51 1.11
CA VAL A 16 -17.15 22.43 1.39
C VAL A 16 -17.35 21.37 0.29
N ALA A 17 -16.33 21.15 -0.53
CA ALA A 17 -16.26 19.98 -1.38
C ALA A 17 -16.09 18.75 -0.47
N VAL A 18 -17.18 18.00 -0.27
CA VAL A 18 -17.15 16.72 0.43
C VAL A 18 -16.50 15.72 -0.53
N ALA A 19 -15.25 15.37 -0.25
CA ALA A 19 -14.65 14.18 -0.84
C ALA A 19 -15.54 12.98 -0.44
N ALA A 20 -16.06 12.27 -1.43
CA ALA A 20 -16.85 11.07 -1.19
C ALA A 20 -15.98 10.07 -0.40
N PRO A 21 -16.53 9.40 0.63
CA PRO A 21 -15.81 8.35 1.33
C PRO A 21 -15.43 7.27 0.31
N THR A 22 -14.15 6.94 0.24
CA THR A 22 -13.68 5.71 -0.42
C THR A 22 -14.45 4.53 0.19
N PRO A 23 -14.87 3.53 -0.60
CA PRO A 23 -15.61 2.39 -0.08
C PRO A 23 -14.80 1.76 1.05
N THR A 24 -15.41 1.65 2.23
CA THR A 24 -14.91 0.85 3.33
C THR A 24 -14.73 -0.57 2.81
N GLU A 25 -13.50 -1.08 2.81
CA GLU A 25 -13.24 -2.50 2.56
C GLU A 25 -13.77 -3.29 3.77
N GLU A 26 -15.08 -3.59 3.79
CA GLU A 26 -15.62 -4.67 4.60
C GLU A 26 -15.19 -6.00 3.96
N GLY A 27 -14.11 -6.61 4.46
CA GLY A 27 -13.71 -7.93 3.99
C GLY A 27 -12.44 -8.47 4.64
N THR A 28 -12.60 -9.34 5.64
CA THR A 28 -11.62 -10.33 6.12
C THR A 28 -10.22 -9.80 6.46
N GLY A 29 -10.10 -9.10 7.59
CA GLY A 29 -8.80 -8.72 8.16
C GLY A 29 -7.95 -9.95 8.50
N LEU A 30 -6.75 -10.03 7.90
CA LEU A 30 -5.79 -11.10 8.11
C LEU A 30 -5.16 -11.04 9.51
N ALA A 31 -5.38 -12.05 10.34
CA ALA A 31 -4.74 -12.15 11.65
C ALA A 31 -3.52 -13.08 11.59
N LYS A 32 -2.30 -12.54 11.79
CA LYS A 32 -1.10 -13.35 12.07
C LYS A 32 -1.15 -13.83 13.51
N ARG A 33 -1.14 -15.14 13.73
CA ARG A 33 -1.08 -15.74 15.09
C ARG A 33 0.21 -16.54 15.23
N TRP A 34 0.86 -16.42 16.39
CA TRP A 34 2.12 -17.09 16.72
C TRP A 34 1.88 -18.26 17.68
N TYR A 35 2.32 -19.47 17.32
CA TYR A 35 2.35 -20.65 18.20
C TYR A 35 3.44 -21.60 17.70
N HIS A 36 4.42 -21.89 18.57
CA HIS A 36 5.46 -22.92 18.38
C HIS A 36 6.22 -22.89 17.04
N GLY A 37 6.54 -21.70 16.51
CA GLY A 37 7.42 -21.57 15.34
C GLY A 37 6.74 -21.84 13.99
N TYR A 38 5.41 -21.94 13.94
CA TYR A 38 4.65 -22.06 12.69
C TYR A 38 3.99 -20.73 12.32
N HIS A 39 3.91 -20.45 11.01
CA HIS A 39 3.16 -19.35 10.43
C HIS A 39 1.81 -19.88 9.96
N TRP A 40 0.70 -19.30 10.41
CA TRP A 40 -0.58 -19.51 9.75
C TRP A 40 -1.38 -18.21 9.70
N TRP A 41 -2.17 -18.10 8.64
CA TRP A 41 -3.06 -17.00 8.34
C TRP A 41 -4.47 -17.44 8.71
N SER A 42 -5.19 -16.58 9.42
CA SER A 42 -6.61 -16.77 9.65
C SER A 42 -7.35 -15.55 9.13
N THR A 43 -8.35 -15.80 8.31
CA THR A 43 -9.24 -14.82 7.68
C THR A 43 -10.35 -14.34 8.61
N GLY A 44 -10.32 -14.71 9.90
CA GLY A 44 -11.31 -14.30 10.91
C GLY A 44 -12.69 -14.95 10.76
N ASP A 45 -12.95 -15.65 9.65
CA ASP A 45 -14.17 -16.42 9.33
C ASP A 45 -14.10 -17.89 9.79
N GLY A 46 -13.02 -18.28 10.50
CA GLY A 46 -12.76 -19.66 10.91
C GLY A 46 -12.08 -20.51 9.83
N SER A 47 -11.84 -19.98 8.64
CA SER A 47 -10.96 -20.62 7.66
C SER A 47 -9.50 -20.43 8.08
N THR A 48 -8.76 -21.54 8.09
CA THR A 48 -7.30 -21.56 8.27
C THR A 48 -6.72 -22.12 6.99
N SER A 49 -6.03 -21.29 6.22
CA SER A 49 -5.28 -21.79 5.08
C SER A 49 -3.93 -22.29 5.60
N LEU A 50 -3.82 -23.60 5.78
CA LEU A 50 -2.59 -24.26 6.16
C LEU A 50 -1.79 -24.57 4.90
N VAL A 51 -0.77 -23.77 4.61
CA VAL A 51 0.19 -24.08 3.55
C VAL A 51 1.16 -25.12 4.10
N ILE A 52 0.84 -26.41 3.91
CA ILE A 52 1.78 -27.51 4.13
C ILE A 52 2.53 -27.75 2.81
N PRO A 53 3.87 -27.76 2.79
CA PRO A 53 4.63 -28.20 1.62
C PRO A 53 4.17 -29.60 1.18
N GLN A 54 4.02 -29.83 -0.13
CA GLN A 54 3.65 -31.16 -0.63
C GLN A 54 4.68 -32.21 -0.16
N GLY A 55 4.21 -33.19 0.62
CA GLY A 55 5.00 -34.34 1.08
C GLY A 55 5.48 -34.30 2.54
N TRP A 56 5.12 -33.29 3.34
CA TRP A 56 5.54 -33.24 4.76
C TRP A 56 4.61 -34.04 5.68
N THR A 57 5.18 -34.83 6.61
CA THR A 57 4.45 -35.54 7.67
C THR A 57 4.85 -35.04 9.08
N PRO A 58 3.92 -34.98 10.05
CA PRO A 58 4.22 -34.53 11.41
C PRO A 58 5.35 -35.34 12.06
N GLY A 59 6.45 -34.66 12.40
CA GLY A 59 7.63 -35.25 13.07
C GLY A 59 8.92 -35.28 12.25
N GLN A 60 8.90 -34.84 10.99
CA GLN A 60 10.14 -34.66 10.20
C GLN A 60 10.81 -33.31 10.46
N ALA A 61 12.15 -33.32 10.58
CA ALA A 61 12.96 -32.11 10.56
C ALA A 61 12.75 -31.32 9.25
N ALA A 62 12.84 -30.00 9.34
CA ALA A 62 12.61 -29.10 8.20
C ALA A 62 13.52 -29.45 7.01
N PRO A 63 12.97 -29.65 5.80
CA PRO A 63 13.78 -29.91 4.62
C PRO A 63 14.56 -28.64 4.23
N THR A 64 15.82 -28.82 3.85
CA THR A 64 16.63 -27.80 3.17
C THR A 64 16.14 -27.75 1.71
N GLU A 65 15.38 -26.73 1.33
CA GLU A 65 14.80 -26.65 -0.01
C GLU A 65 15.85 -26.24 -1.06
N ALA A 66 15.90 -27.02 -2.14
CA ALA A 66 16.52 -26.66 -3.42
C ALA A 66 15.47 -26.01 -4.32
N PRO A 67 15.82 -24.99 -5.13
CA PRO A 67 14.85 -24.24 -5.91
C PRO A 67 14.23 -25.10 -7.02
N THR A 68 12.91 -25.24 -7.00
CA THR A 68 12.14 -25.82 -8.12
C THR A 68 11.65 -24.69 -9.02
N THR A 69 12.03 -24.74 -10.30
CA THR A 69 11.61 -23.76 -11.31
C THR A 69 10.29 -24.19 -11.92
N THR A 70 9.21 -23.44 -11.64
CA THR A 70 7.91 -23.63 -12.30
C THR A 70 7.85 -22.74 -13.55
N VAL A 71 7.83 -23.35 -14.73
CA VAL A 71 7.66 -22.64 -16.01
C VAL A 71 6.16 -22.47 -16.28
N VAL A 72 5.68 -21.22 -16.34
CA VAL A 72 4.30 -20.90 -16.73
C VAL A 72 4.29 -20.51 -18.21
N THR A 73 3.61 -21.31 -19.03
CA THR A 73 3.40 -21.05 -20.47
C THR A 73 2.18 -20.15 -20.66
N VAL A 74 2.37 -18.93 -21.17
CA VAL A 74 1.28 -18.02 -21.53
C VAL A 74 0.91 -18.24 -23.00
N VAL A 75 -0.35 -18.58 -23.29
CA VAL A 75 -0.90 -18.66 -24.64
C VAL A 75 -1.61 -17.34 -24.95
N THR A 76 -1.16 -16.64 -25.99
CA THR A 76 -1.77 -15.40 -26.50
C THR A 76 -2.62 -15.72 -27.74
N GLU A 77 -3.93 -15.48 -27.67
CA GLU A 77 -4.80 -15.51 -28.86
C GLU A 77 -4.80 -14.13 -29.57
N VAL A 78 -4.58 -14.15 -30.88
CA VAL A 78 -4.61 -12.97 -31.77
C VAL A 78 -5.92 -13.01 -32.55
N ALA A 79 -6.81 -12.03 -32.31
CA ALA A 79 -8.02 -11.83 -33.10
C ALA A 79 -7.75 -10.85 -34.25
N GLY A 80 -8.09 -11.27 -35.47
CA GLY A 80 -7.74 -10.62 -36.74
C GLY A 80 -8.58 -9.39 -37.14
N SER A 81 -7.99 -8.59 -38.03
CA SER A 81 -8.57 -7.41 -38.68
C SER A 81 -9.53 -7.75 -39.83
N PRO A 82 -10.52 -6.89 -40.10
CA PRO A 82 -11.13 -6.71 -41.42
C PRO A 82 -10.70 -5.39 -42.13
N PRO A 83 -10.95 -5.28 -43.46
CA PRO A 83 -10.17 -4.43 -44.38
C PRO A 83 -10.72 -3.01 -44.63
N ALA A 84 -9.87 -2.24 -45.32
CA ALA A 84 -9.92 -0.80 -45.60
C ALA A 84 -11.10 -0.30 -46.46
N ALA A 85 -11.46 0.97 -46.22
CA ALA A 85 -12.22 1.82 -47.15
C ALA A 85 -11.59 3.23 -47.25
N ALA A 86 -11.74 3.83 -48.43
CA ALA A 86 -10.91 4.89 -49.01
C ALA A 86 -11.16 6.33 -48.50
N ALA A 87 -10.18 7.19 -48.78
CA ALA A 87 -10.05 8.61 -48.47
C ALA A 87 -11.13 9.53 -49.10
N PRO A 88 -11.22 10.79 -48.63
CA PRO A 88 -10.58 11.85 -49.41
C PRO A 88 -9.79 12.88 -48.58
N ALA A 89 -8.91 13.60 -49.29
CA ALA A 89 -7.91 14.54 -48.79
C ALA A 89 -8.47 15.88 -48.30
N SER A 90 -7.81 16.45 -47.28
CA SER A 90 -7.73 17.90 -47.07
C SER A 90 -6.43 18.22 -46.35
N SER A 91 -5.53 18.88 -47.08
CA SER A 91 -4.19 19.27 -46.67
C SER A 91 -4.21 20.54 -45.81
N SER A 92 -3.74 20.43 -44.58
CA SER A 92 -3.33 21.54 -43.72
C SER A 92 -1.82 21.41 -43.43
N PRO A 93 -1.00 22.45 -43.58
CA PRO A 93 0.45 22.35 -43.39
C PRO A 93 0.82 22.16 -41.92
N ALA A 94 1.60 21.12 -41.64
CA ALA A 94 2.12 20.77 -40.32
C ALA A 94 3.25 21.71 -39.88
N PRO A 95 3.30 22.13 -38.60
CA PRO A 95 4.41 22.92 -38.07
C PRO A 95 5.70 22.10 -37.94
N ALA A 96 6.84 22.79 -38.10
CA ALA A 96 8.18 22.22 -38.15
C ALA A 96 8.56 21.42 -36.88
N PRO A 97 9.34 20.32 -36.99
CA PRO A 97 9.81 19.55 -35.85
C PRO A 97 10.73 20.38 -34.94
N ALA A 98 10.42 20.42 -33.65
CA ALA A 98 11.31 20.97 -32.64
C ALA A 98 12.58 20.12 -32.50
N ALA A 99 13.71 20.77 -32.25
CA ALA A 99 15.02 20.15 -32.12
C ALA A 99 15.05 19.06 -31.02
N PRO A 100 15.85 17.99 -31.18
CA PRO A 100 15.99 16.95 -30.17
C PRO A 100 16.53 17.54 -28.86
N ALA A 101 15.78 17.36 -27.77
CA ALA A 101 16.28 17.65 -26.44
C ALA A 101 17.45 16.71 -26.12
N THR A 102 18.58 17.28 -25.72
CA THR A 102 19.73 16.56 -25.18
C THR A 102 19.29 15.69 -23.99
N PRO A 103 19.64 14.38 -23.95
CA PRO A 103 19.32 13.53 -22.82
C PRO A 103 20.08 14.00 -21.59
N VAL A 104 19.34 14.44 -20.58
CA VAL A 104 19.86 14.65 -19.22
C VAL A 104 20.31 13.29 -18.69
N ALA A 105 21.56 13.21 -18.27
CA ALA A 105 22.14 12.00 -17.68
C ALA A 105 21.36 11.64 -16.39
N SER A 106 20.53 10.60 -16.46
CA SER A 106 19.93 9.99 -15.29
C SER A 106 21.04 9.40 -14.43
N SER A 107 21.29 10.00 -13.26
CA SER A 107 22.10 9.34 -12.23
C SER A 107 21.37 8.09 -11.79
N SER A 108 21.93 6.92 -12.12
CA SER A 108 21.46 5.62 -11.66
C SER A 108 21.75 5.50 -10.17
N SER A 109 20.82 5.94 -9.33
CA SER A 109 20.82 5.58 -7.92
C SER A 109 20.63 4.07 -7.81
N PRO A 110 21.39 3.37 -6.96
CA PRO A 110 21.19 1.94 -6.76
C PRO A 110 19.74 1.66 -6.33
N ALA A 111 19.18 0.56 -6.85
CA ALA A 111 17.85 0.11 -6.48
C ALA A 111 17.74 -0.06 -4.96
N PRO A 112 16.63 0.35 -4.33
CA PRO A 112 16.46 0.23 -2.89
C PRO A 112 16.41 -1.24 -2.46
N THR A 113 17.06 -1.57 -1.33
CA THR A 113 17.04 -2.91 -0.71
C THR A 113 16.42 -2.86 0.69
N ILE A 114 15.67 -3.88 1.09
CA ILE A 114 15.13 -4.01 2.46
C ILE A 114 16.28 -4.04 3.48
N GLY A 115 16.10 -3.38 4.64
CA GLY A 115 17.07 -3.43 5.74
C GLY A 115 18.17 -2.37 5.65
N SER A 116 18.22 -1.60 4.56
CA SER A 116 19.10 -0.43 4.45
C SER A 116 18.60 0.78 5.25
N SER A 117 17.42 0.69 5.87
CA SER A 117 16.82 1.75 6.68
C SER A 117 17.09 1.45 8.16
N SER A 118 18.08 2.12 8.75
CA SER A 118 18.51 1.92 10.14
C SER A 118 17.66 2.68 11.16
N GLY A 119 16.43 3.03 10.81
CA GLY A 119 15.79 4.24 11.34
C GLY A 119 14.32 4.10 11.68
N ASP A 120 13.78 5.25 12.06
CA ASP A 120 12.38 5.47 12.41
C ASP A 120 11.46 5.10 11.22
N TYR A 121 10.17 4.86 11.45
CA TYR A 121 9.24 4.47 10.39
C TYR A 121 9.23 5.52 9.24
N MET A 122 9.48 6.79 9.56
CA MET A 122 9.56 7.86 8.57
C MET A 122 10.76 7.72 7.62
N ASP A 123 11.86 7.10 8.05
CA ASP A 123 13.01 6.83 7.16
C ASP A 123 12.63 5.82 6.08
N VAL A 124 11.86 4.79 6.46
CA VAL A 124 11.30 3.80 5.53
C VAL A 124 10.30 4.46 4.58
N VAL A 125 9.35 5.25 5.09
CA VAL A 125 8.37 5.97 4.26
C VAL A 125 9.09 6.88 3.26
N SER A 126 10.06 7.67 3.73
CA SER A 126 10.80 8.62 2.89
C SER A 126 11.60 7.91 1.80
N LYS A 127 12.30 6.83 2.15
CA LYS A 127 13.06 6.01 1.21
C LYS A 127 12.18 5.48 0.08
N TRP A 128 11.09 4.80 0.43
CA TRP A 128 10.26 4.11 -0.57
C TRP A 128 9.40 5.08 -1.39
N ARG A 129 8.96 6.19 -0.81
CA ARG A 129 8.33 7.26 -1.58
C ARG A 129 9.31 7.94 -2.53
N SER A 130 10.54 8.20 -2.09
CA SER A 130 11.58 8.75 -2.97
C SER A 130 11.92 7.79 -4.11
N ALA A 131 12.02 6.48 -3.84
CA ALA A 131 12.27 5.48 -4.88
C ALA A 131 11.15 5.47 -5.92
N GLY A 132 9.89 5.63 -5.50
CA GLY A 132 8.74 5.74 -6.40
C GLY A 132 8.54 7.10 -7.06
N GLY A 133 9.42 8.08 -6.83
CA GLY A 133 9.26 9.45 -7.36
C GLY A 133 8.07 10.21 -6.76
N LEU A 134 7.63 9.84 -5.56
CA LEU A 134 6.47 10.42 -4.89
C LEU A 134 6.89 11.60 -3.98
N PRO A 135 6.01 12.60 -3.80
CA PRO A 135 6.25 13.70 -2.85
C PRO A 135 6.47 13.17 -1.43
N ALA A 136 7.38 13.79 -0.67
CA ALA A 136 7.60 13.43 0.73
C ALA A 136 6.34 13.70 1.58
N LEU A 137 6.08 12.83 2.55
CA LEU A 137 5.04 13.04 3.57
C LEU A 137 5.68 13.67 4.82
N SER A 138 4.93 14.51 5.51
CA SER A 138 5.31 15.01 6.83
C SER A 138 4.72 14.12 7.92
N ARG A 139 5.50 13.86 8.98
CA ARG A 139 4.97 13.25 10.20
C ARG A 139 3.89 14.15 10.82
N ASP A 140 2.77 13.57 11.23
CA ASP A 140 1.72 14.27 11.98
C ASP A 140 1.38 13.52 13.27
N SER A 141 1.54 14.18 14.41
CA SER A 141 1.34 13.58 15.73
C SER A 141 -0.11 13.18 16.01
N THR A 142 -1.08 13.83 15.36
CA THR A 142 -2.50 13.45 15.50
C THR A 142 -2.73 12.12 14.79
N LEU A 143 -2.18 11.97 13.58
CA LEU A 143 -2.26 10.72 12.83
C LEU A 143 -1.51 9.59 13.53
N GLU A 144 -0.37 9.85 14.20
CA GLU A 144 0.33 8.85 15.01
C GLU A 144 -0.50 8.38 16.21
N ALA A 145 -1.17 9.31 16.90
CA ALA A 145 -2.06 8.98 18.00
C ALA A 145 -3.27 8.15 17.52
N ASN A 146 -3.86 8.53 16.37
CA ASN A 146 -4.94 7.79 15.74
C ASN A 146 -4.49 6.38 15.33
N ALA A 147 -3.31 6.25 14.71
CA ALA A 147 -2.73 4.97 14.34
C ALA A 147 -2.47 4.07 15.57
N LEU A 148 -1.97 4.65 16.67
CA LEU A 148 -1.72 3.89 17.90
C LEU A 148 -3.03 3.39 18.52
N LYS A 149 -4.09 4.20 18.50
CA LYS A 149 -5.42 3.80 18.96
C LYS A 149 -5.96 2.64 18.13
N THR A 150 -5.98 2.76 16.80
CA THR A 150 -6.45 1.70 15.91
C THR A 150 -5.62 0.42 16.07
N SER A 151 -4.30 0.55 16.19
CA SER A 151 -3.43 -0.58 16.47
C SER A 151 -3.79 -1.27 17.79
N THR A 152 -4.04 -0.50 18.86
CA THR A 152 -4.43 -1.02 20.18
C THR A 152 -5.78 -1.75 20.12
N ASP A 153 -6.73 -1.23 19.34
CA ASP A 153 -8.11 -1.74 19.25
C ASP A 153 -8.24 -2.95 18.30
N SER A 154 -7.20 -3.24 17.51
CA SER A 154 -7.06 -4.40 16.61
C SER A 154 -6.86 -5.74 17.37
N VAL A 155 -7.54 -5.90 18.51
CA VAL A 155 -7.56 -7.15 19.27
C VAL A 155 -8.35 -8.21 18.51
N GLY A 156 -7.70 -9.33 18.21
CA GLY A 156 -8.32 -10.48 17.54
C GLY A 156 -8.33 -10.42 16.02
N GLY A 157 -7.79 -9.38 15.39
CA GLY A 157 -7.69 -9.20 13.94
C GLY A 157 -7.44 -7.74 13.55
N LEU A 158 -7.27 -7.46 12.26
CA LEU A 158 -7.10 -6.09 11.76
C LEU A 158 -8.45 -5.38 11.77
N LYS A 159 -8.57 -4.31 12.56
CA LYS A 159 -9.80 -3.52 12.66
C LYS A 159 -9.52 -2.10 12.20
N HIS A 160 -10.06 -1.73 11.05
CA HIS A 160 -10.03 -0.36 10.59
C HIS A 160 -10.90 0.53 11.48
N GLU A 161 -10.38 1.69 11.83
CA GLU A 161 -11.09 2.74 12.55
C GLU A 161 -10.57 4.09 12.07
N LEU A 162 -11.36 4.75 11.21
CA LEU A 162 -11.06 6.10 10.73
C LEU A 162 -11.38 7.12 11.83
N ASN A 163 -10.39 7.34 12.69
CA ASN A 163 -10.44 8.37 13.72
C ASN A 163 -10.52 9.78 13.10
N PRO A 164 -11.11 10.77 13.80
CA PRO A 164 -11.23 12.14 13.27
C PRO A 164 -9.90 12.69 12.74
N GLY A 165 -9.91 13.18 11.50
CA GLY A 165 -8.74 13.70 10.81
C GLY A 165 -7.95 12.68 9.99
N THR A 166 -8.20 11.38 10.17
CA THR A 166 -7.63 10.32 9.32
C THR A 166 -8.49 10.13 8.07
N MET A 167 -7.88 10.18 6.89
CA MET A 167 -8.58 10.10 5.60
C MET A 167 -8.47 8.73 4.93
N ALA A 168 -7.47 7.95 5.33
CA ALA A 168 -7.23 6.60 4.88
C ALA A 168 -6.45 5.86 5.95
N GLN A 169 -6.48 4.54 5.93
CA GLN A 169 -5.78 3.75 6.93
C GLN A 169 -5.32 2.44 6.33
N VAL A 170 -4.11 2.04 6.68
CA VAL A 170 -3.54 0.74 6.35
C VAL A 170 -3.19 0.01 7.64
N LEU A 171 -3.41 -1.31 7.68
CA LEU A 171 -3.05 -2.14 8.82
C LEU A 171 -2.33 -3.40 8.33
N ALA A 172 -1.40 -3.90 9.15
CA ALA A 172 -0.83 -5.21 8.93
C ALA A 172 -0.20 -5.75 10.22
N PRO A 173 -0.19 -7.07 10.41
CA PRO A 173 0.53 -7.68 11.51
C PRO A 173 2.04 -7.47 11.35
N GLY A 174 2.75 -7.26 12.44
CA GLY A 174 4.19 -7.06 12.44
C GLY A 174 4.81 -7.09 13.83
N SER A 175 5.85 -6.29 14.02
CA SER A 175 6.62 -6.13 15.24
C SER A 175 7.30 -4.75 15.21
N PRO A 176 7.72 -4.20 16.37
CA PRO A 176 8.37 -2.89 16.41
C PRO A 176 9.61 -2.76 15.52
N SER A 177 10.30 -3.86 15.20
CA SER A 177 11.56 -3.86 14.45
C SER A 177 11.41 -4.14 12.96
N ASN A 178 10.21 -4.47 12.46
CA ASN A 178 10.05 -4.95 11.09
C ASN A 178 9.13 -4.07 10.22
N PHE A 179 9.02 -2.78 10.56
CA PHE A 179 8.17 -1.85 9.81
C PHE A 179 8.47 -1.85 8.30
N GLU A 180 9.73 -1.94 7.87
CA GLU A 180 10.08 -1.98 6.45
C GLU A 180 9.54 -3.23 5.72
N GLU A 181 9.57 -4.40 6.38
CA GLU A 181 8.99 -5.62 5.83
C GLU A 181 7.47 -5.49 5.66
N VAL A 182 6.81 -4.85 6.62
CA VAL A 182 5.37 -4.58 6.54
C VAL A 182 5.06 -3.55 5.47
N TYR A 183 5.81 -2.44 5.43
CA TYR A 183 5.60 -1.34 4.52
C TYR A 183 5.78 -1.78 3.06
N VAL A 184 6.87 -2.49 2.77
CA VAL A 184 7.15 -2.92 1.40
C VAL A 184 6.45 -4.22 1.08
N GLY A 185 6.71 -5.26 1.88
CA GLY A 185 6.20 -6.60 1.64
C GLY A 185 4.70 -6.72 1.89
N GLY A 186 4.20 -6.16 3.00
CA GLY A 186 2.80 -6.25 3.37
C GLY A 186 1.88 -5.29 2.61
N TRP A 187 2.35 -4.10 2.25
CA TRP A 187 1.50 -3.07 1.64
C TRP A 187 1.88 -2.71 0.21
N LEU A 188 3.10 -2.24 -0.07
CA LEU A 188 3.44 -1.79 -1.43
C LEU A 188 3.44 -2.93 -2.46
N CYS A 189 3.88 -4.12 -2.07
CA CYS A 189 3.97 -5.28 -2.96
C CYS A 189 2.63 -5.89 -3.35
N GLU A 190 1.51 -5.36 -2.86
CA GLU A 190 0.19 -5.62 -3.45
C GLU A 190 0.13 -5.22 -4.94
N ILE A 191 0.87 -4.18 -5.33
CA ILE A 191 1.04 -3.75 -6.72
C ILE A 191 2.54 -3.84 -7.05
N PRO A 192 3.05 -5.03 -7.43
CA PRO A 192 4.49 -5.24 -7.61
C PRO A 192 5.09 -4.47 -8.80
N THR A 193 4.24 -3.88 -9.65
CA THR A 193 4.64 -3.04 -10.79
C THR A 193 4.75 -1.55 -10.45
N LEU A 194 4.58 -1.16 -9.18
CA LEU A 194 4.76 0.23 -8.77
C LEU A 194 6.18 0.73 -9.06
N PRO A 195 6.33 2.00 -9.49
CA PRO A 195 7.63 2.63 -9.65
C PRO A 195 8.47 2.54 -8.37
N GLY A 196 9.77 2.28 -8.51
CA GLY A 196 10.73 2.24 -7.40
C GLY A 196 10.80 0.92 -6.64
N LEU A 197 9.95 -0.07 -6.95
CA LEU A 197 10.03 -1.41 -6.34
C LEU A 197 11.07 -2.31 -7.02
N ASP A 198 11.44 -2.05 -8.28
CA ASP A 198 12.56 -2.69 -8.99
C ASP A 198 12.66 -4.23 -8.82
N GLY A 199 11.51 -4.92 -8.81
CA GLY A 199 11.43 -6.37 -8.67
C GLY A 199 11.62 -6.91 -7.25
N ILE A 200 11.78 -6.05 -6.24
CA ILE A 200 12.01 -6.44 -4.84
C ILE A 200 10.87 -7.30 -4.27
N CYS A 201 9.66 -7.15 -4.81
CA CYS A 201 8.50 -7.92 -4.37
C CYS A 201 8.63 -9.42 -4.58
N SER A 202 9.52 -9.89 -5.47
CA SER A 202 9.83 -11.33 -5.58
C SER A 202 10.36 -11.94 -4.27
N THR A 203 10.96 -11.12 -3.41
CA THR A 203 11.49 -11.53 -2.10
C THR A 203 10.73 -10.90 -0.95
N ALA A 204 10.42 -9.59 -1.02
CA ALA A 204 9.77 -8.87 0.08
C ALA A 204 8.32 -9.33 0.34
N SER A 205 7.62 -9.87 -0.68
CA SER A 205 6.25 -10.38 -0.51
C SER A 205 6.19 -11.80 0.07
N GLN A 206 7.33 -12.47 0.28
CA GLN A 206 7.31 -13.85 0.76
C GLN A 206 6.64 -13.96 2.13
N GLY A 207 5.61 -14.79 2.23
CA GLY A 207 4.81 -14.94 3.44
C GLY A 207 3.70 -13.89 3.62
N TRP A 208 3.43 -13.07 2.60
CA TRP A 208 2.25 -12.21 2.56
C TRP A 208 1.21 -12.80 1.61
N SER A 209 -0.07 -12.76 2.02
CA SER A 209 -1.22 -13.00 1.12
C SER A 209 -2.00 -11.71 1.03
N TYR A 210 -2.30 -11.28 -0.18
CA TYR A 210 -3.05 -10.04 -0.42
C TYR A 210 -4.52 -10.32 -0.74
N ASP A 211 -4.90 -11.56 -1.05
CA ASP A 211 -6.26 -11.93 -1.47
C ASP A 211 -6.82 -11.05 -2.61
N GLY A 212 -5.93 -10.54 -3.47
CA GLY A 212 -6.25 -9.62 -4.57
C GLY A 212 -6.42 -8.15 -4.16
N GLN A 213 -6.19 -7.80 -2.90
CA GLN A 213 -6.24 -6.43 -2.40
C GLN A 213 -5.10 -5.58 -2.97
N THR A 214 -5.40 -4.31 -3.20
CA THR A 214 -4.44 -3.28 -3.66
C THR A 214 -4.62 -1.96 -2.93
N GLY A 215 -5.50 -1.94 -1.91
CA GLY A 215 -5.90 -0.75 -1.19
C GLY A 215 -4.74 -0.12 -0.44
N HIS A 216 -3.88 -0.93 0.20
CA HIS A 216 -2.76 -0.42 0.97
C HIS A 216 -1.72 0.25 0.06
N ALA A 217 -1.36 -0.40 -1.04
CA ALA A 217 -0.48 0.18 -2.05
C ALA A 217 -1.04 1.48 -2.64
N THR A 218 -2.33 1.51 -2.96
CA THR A 218 -3.01 2.70 -3.52
C THR A 218 -2.99 3.88 -2.55
N ILE A 219 -3.26 3.63 -1.25
CA ILE A 219 -3.22 4.66 -0.21
C ILE A 219 -1.79 5.20 -0.04
N LEU A 220 -0.81 4.31 0.11
CA LEU A 220 0.57 4.69 0.42
C LEU A 220 1.30 5.36 -0.75
N THR A 221 0.86 5.12 -1.98
CA THR A 221 1.41 5.76 -3.18
C THR A 221 0.62 6.98 -3.65
N SER A 222 -0.50 7.30 -3.01
CA SER A 222 -1.29 8.47 -3.37
C SER A 222 -0.48 9.77 -3.21
N THR A 223 -0.65 10.66 -4.18
CA THR A 223 -0.10 12.03 -4.16
C THR A 223 -1.07 13.04 -3.54
N SER A 224 -2.29 12.62 -3.16
CA SER A 224 -3.27 13.50 -2.51
C SER A 224 -2.99 13.74 -1.03
N TYR A 225 -2.22 12.86 -0.40
CA TYR A 225 -1.82 12.98 1.00
C TYR A 225 -0.48 13.71 1.12
N SER A 226 -0.37 14.53 2.17
CA SER A 226 0.86 15.27 2.51
C SER A 226 1.37 14.94 3.92
N LYS A 227 0.62 14.14 4.67
CA LYS A 227 0.88 13.78 6.06
C LYS A 227 0.71 12.28 6.28
N ILE A 228 1.39 11.77 7.28
CA ILE A 228 1.26 10.38 7.74
C ILE A 228 1.58 10.27 9.22
N GLY A 229 0.89 9.37 9.90
CA GLY A 229 1.28 8.88 11.22
C GLY A 229 1.21 7.37 11.24
N CYS A 230 2.26 6.73 11.77
CA CYS A 230 2.31 5.28 11.91
C CYS A 230 2.62 4.91 13.35
N ALA A 231 2.02 3.83 13.82
CA ALA A 231 2.30 3.29 15.15
C ALA A 231 2.01 1.79 15.21
N ILE A 232 2.60 1.15 16.23
CA ILE A 232 2.31 -0.22 16.61
C ILE A 232 2.08 -0.31 18.10
N ALA A 233 1.05 -1.05 18.49
CA ALA A 233 0.72 -1.38 19.86
C ALA A 233 1.28 -2.78 20.18
N SER A 234 2.02 -2.89 21.28
CA SER A 234 2.68 -4.14 21.68
C SER A 234 1.72 -5.26 22.07
N ASN A 235 0.48 -4.92 22.44
CA ASN A 235 -0.55 -5.89 22.83
C ASN A 235 -1.19 -6.60 21.62
N THR A 236 -1.20 -5.98 20.44
CA THR A 236 -1.79 -6.54 19.22
C THR A 236 -0.76 -6.91 18.17
N ASN A 237 0.44 -6.30 18.21
CA ASN A 237 1.48 -6.43 17.19
C ASN A 237 0.97 -6.08 15.79
N VAL A 238 0.12 -5.06 15.69
CA VAL A 238 -0.42 -4.56 14.42
C VAL A 238 0.18 -3.20 14.11
N TRP A 239 0.87 -3.06 13.00
CA TRP A 239 1.17 -1.73 12.47
C TRP A 239 -0.09 -1.11 11.90
N SER A 240 -0.29 0.17 12.22
CA SER A 240 -1.29 1.01 11.58
C SER A 240 -0.61 2.27 11.05
N CYS A 241 -0.99 2.72 9.85
CA CYS A 241 -0.66 4.05 9.36
C CYS A 241 -1.93 4.73 8.84
N GLY A 242 -2.01 6.06 8.99
CA GLY A 242 -3.10 6.88 8.46
C GLY A 242 -2.73 8.35 8.30
#